data_AF-A0A1H3YB82-F1
#
_entry.id   AF-A0A1H3YB82-F1
#
_cell.length_a   1.000
_cell.length_b   1.000
_cell.length_c   1.000
_cell.angle_alpha   90.00
_cell.angle_beta   90.00
_cell.angle_gamma   90.00
#
_symmetry.space_group_name_H-M   'P 1'
#
loop_
_entity.id
_entity.type
_entity.pdbx_description
1 polymer ?
#
loop_
_entity_poly.entity_id
_entity_poly.type
_entity_poly.pdbx_seq_one_letter_code
_entity_poly.pdbx_strand_id
1 'polypeptide(L)'
;MPTRIVIMGAAGRDFHDFNTVFRGDPSYEVVAFTRTDAQNLGELDEPPSRRYPPELASDGYPEGIPIRPESDLETVVAEEDVDTVVFSYSDVSHEYVMHQASRALAAGADFRLLGPDRMTLDADVPVVAVDAVRTGCGKSQTARKFASLLDDRGATVVVVREPMPYGDLAAQRVQRFASLDDLDAHDATIEEREEYESHIERGHVVYAGVDYAAILDRAQAEADVIVWDGGNNELPFYAPDVHVVLADPHRAGDERRYHPGEANLRLADYVLINKENTADAADIRTVEENVREANPDAEILHADSVVTADESAIRGKRALVVEDGPTLTHGGASHGAGLLAARKYGASDIVDPEPAAVGSLERVFEQYDHLDTVLPAMGYSEGQVDDLEATIRNADPDVVVSGTPHDLARLIDVDVPVVRVRYELAEKTRTLDEILDRHAETLGL
;
A
#
# COMPACT_ATOMS: atom_id res chain seq x y z
N MET A 1 -18.88 17.65 -28.93
CA MET A 1 -17.45 17.38 -28.73
C MET A 1 -17.36 16.38 -27.59
N PRO A 2 -16.29 15.58 -27.45
CA PRO A 2 -16.11 14.80 -26.23
C PRO A 2 -16.05 15.73 -25.02
N THR A 3 -16.41 15.22 -23.84
CA THR A 3 -16.15 15.89 -22.57
C THR A 3 -14.67 15.76 -22.25
N ARG A 4 -13.97 16.88 -22.12
CA ARG A 4 -12.52 16.95 -21.91
C ARG A 4 -12.20 16.81 -20.42
N ILE A 5 -11.31 15.89 -20.08
CA ILE A 5 -11.09 15.41 -18.71
C ILE A 5 -9.61 15.53 -18.32
N VAL A 6 -9.35 16.03 -17.11
CA VAL A 6 -8.08 15.78 -16.40
C VAL A 6 -8.37 14.77 -15.29
N ILE A 7 -7.55 13.72 -15.17
CA ILE A 7 -7.59 12.81 -14.02
C ILE A 7 -6.49 13.24 -13.05
N MET A 8 -6.87 13.57 -11.81
CA MET A 8 -5.93 13.92 -10.75
C MET A 8 -5.80 12.77 -9.76
N GLY A 9 -4.59 12.22 -9.63
CA GLY A 9 -4.34 11.02 -8.84
C GLY A 9 -2.85 10.69 -8.68
N ALA A 10 -2.60 9.52 -8.09
CA ALA A 10 -1.30 8.90 -7.86
C ALA A 10 -1.48 7.38 -7.71
N ALA A 11 -0.38 6.64 -7.54
CA ALA A 11 -0.39 5.19 -7.27
C ALA A 11 -1.21 4.36 -8.30
N GLY A 12 -1.36 4.85 -9.54
CA GLY A 12 -1.99 4.13 -10.65
C GLY A 12 -3.51 3.94 -10.53
N ARG A 13 -4.14 4.44 -9.47
CA ARG A 13 -5.60 4.55 -9.35
C ARG A 13 -6.20 5.33 -10.52
N ASP A 14 -5.52 6.41 -10.90
CA ASP A 14 -5.82 7.24 -12.05
C ASP A 14 -5.74 6.47 -13.37
N PHE A 15 -4.73 5.60 -13.54
CA PHE A 15 -4.61 4.72 -14.70
C PHE A 15 -5.70 3.65 -14.72
N HIS A 16 -6.08 3.07 -13.57
CA HIS A 16 -7.22 2.16 -13.47
C HIS A 16 -8.52 2.86 -13.91
N ASP A 17 -8.83 4.02 -13.32
CA ASP A 17 -10.04 4.79 -13.64
C ASP A 17 -10.08 5.24 -15.11
N PHE A 18 -8.93 5.55 -15.73
CA PHE A 18 -8.84 5.71 -17.18
C PHE A 18 -9.17 4.41 -17.92
N ASN A 19 -8.49 3.31 -17.56
CA ASN A 19 -8.54 2.03 -18.26
C ASN A 19 -9.92 1.36 -18.24
N THR A 20 -10.75 1.65 -17.22
CA THR A 20 -12.10 1.08 -17.04
C THR A 20 -13.23 2.05 -17.42
N VAL A 21 -13.11 3.36 -17.09
CA VAL A 21 -14.24 4.31 -17.24
C VAL A 21 -14.19 5.12 -18.55
N PHE A 22 -13.00 5.38 -19.11
CA PHE A 22 -12.81 6.36 -20.19
C PHE A 22 -12.12 5.83 -21.44
N ARG A 23 -11.23 4.82 -21.32
CA ARG A 23 -10.43 4.26 -22.42
C ARG A 23 -11.32 3.72 -23.55
N GLY A 24 -11.28 4.39 -24.70
CA GLY A 24 -12.02 4.00 -25.90
C GLY A 24 -13.47 4.49 -26.02
N ASP A 25 -14.00 5.24 -25.04
CA ASP A 25 -15.32 5.86 -25.15
C ASP A 25 -15.22 7.22 -25.91
N PRO A 26 -15.79 7.35 -27.12
CA PRO A 26 -15.68 8.58 -27.93
C PRO A 26 -16.51 9.76 -27.40
N SER A 27 -17.22 9.60 -26.26
CA SER A 27 -17.83 10.71 -25.53
C SER A 27 -16.89 11.42 -24.57
N TYR A 28 -15.70 10.87 -24.31
CA TYR A 28 -14.69 11.42 -23.41
C TYR A 28 -13.35 11.66 -24.12
N GLU A 29 -12.57 12.60 -23.60
CA GLU A 29 -11.19 12.86 -24.00
C GLU A 29 -10.39 13.22 -22.75
N VAL A 30 -9.69 12.25 -22.15
CA VAL A 30 -8.71 12.53 -21.10
C VAL A 30 -7.50 13.23 -21.74
N VAL A 31 -7.23 14.47 -21.33
CA VAL A 31 -6.18 15.33 -21.92
C VAL A 31 -4.87 15.27 -21.14
N ALA A 32 -4.94 14.99 -19.82
CA ALA A 32 -3.77 14.82 -18.96
C ALA A 32 -4.11 14.01 -17.70
N PHE A 33 -3.07 13.39 -17.14
CA PHE A 33 -3.01 12.97 -15.73
C PHE A 33 -2.24 14.02 -14.91
N THR A 34 -2.46 14.11 -13.61
CA THR A 34 -1.56 14.84 -12.69
C THR A 34 -0.58 13.91 -11.98
N ARG A 35 0.46 14.48 -11.36
CA ARG A 35 1.28 13.84 -10.33
C ARG A 35 1.54 14.81 -9.18
N THR A 36 1.67 14.29 -7.97
CA THR A 36 2.03 15.07 -6.76
C THR A 36 3.19 14.41 -6.03
N ASP A 37 4.18 15.21 -5.64
CA ASP A 37 5.39 14.71 -4.96
C ASP A 37 5.06 14.15 -3.55
N ALA A 38 3.89 14.47 -3.01
CA ALA A 38 3.43 14.03 -1.69
C ALA A 38 2.87 12.58 -1.65
N GLN A 39 2.55 11.98 -2.80
CA GLN A 39 1.98 10.62 -2.90
C GLN A 39 2.58 9.79 -4.06
N ASN A 40 3.70 10.23 -4.64
CA ASN A 40 4.46 9.47 -5.65
C ASN A 40 5.93 9.35 -5.17
N LEU A 41 6.11 8.82 -3.96
CA LEU A 41 7.41 8.73 -3.28
C LEU A 41 8.23 7.53 -3.80
N GLY A 42 8.75 7.63 -5.02
CA GLY A 42 9.54 6.56 -5.64
C GLY A 42 10.54 7.04 -6.69
N GLU A 43 11.77 7.33 -6.24
CA GLU A 43 13.08 7.24 -6.93
C GLU A 43 13.27 7.77 -8.38
N LEU A 44 12.31 8.50 -8.95
CA LEU A 44 12.46 9.13 -10.27
C LEU A 44 13.30 10.43 -10.19
N ASP A 45 14.58 10.30 -10.51
CA ASP A 45 15.50 11.38 -10.91
C ASP A 45 14.85 12.30 -11.98
N GLU A 46 14.98 13.64 -11.83
CA GLU A 46 14.25 14.71 -12.57
C GLU A 46 13.49 14.22 -13.82
N PRO A 47 12.26 13.70 -13.67
CA PRO A 47 11.68 12.92 -14.74
C PRO A 47 11.33 13.82 -15.92
N PRO A 48 11.71 13.44 -17.17
CA PRO A 48 11.26 14.14 -18.37
C PRO A 48 9.73 14.11 -18.45
N SER A 49 9.15 14.70 -19.51
CA SER A 49 7.70 14.69 -19.73
C SER A 49 7.15 13.26 -19.81
N ARG A 50 6.75 12.71 -18.65
CA ARG A 50 6.25 11.35 -18.49
C ARG A 50 4.86 11.29 -19.12
N ARG A 51 4.57 10.18 -19.78
CA ARG A 51 3.27 9.94 -20.42
C ARG A 51 2.75 8.59 -20.02
N TYR A 52 1.43 8.48 -19.92
CA TYR A 52 0.78 7.18 -20.02
C TYR A 52 0.94 6.68 -21.47
N PRO A 53 1.54 5.51 -21.71
CA PRO A 53 2.08 5.12 -23.00
C PRO A 53 0.99 4.85 -24.07
N PRO A 54 1.24 5.18 -25.35
CA PRO A 54 0.30 4.92 -26.44
C PRO A 54 -0.02 3.43 -26.62
N GLU A 55 0.86 2.53 -26.20
CA GLU A 55 0.67 1.07 -26.24
C GLU A 55 -0.38 0.55 -25.26
N LEU A 56 -0.73 1.33 -24.22
CA LEU A 56 -1.76 0.99 -23.22
C LEU A 56 -3.02 1.84 -23.35
N ALA A 57 -2.92 2.98 -24.03
CA ALA A 57 -4.04 3.82 -24.41
C ALA A 57 -4.77 3.25 -25.65
N SER A 58 -6.00 3.72 -25.87
CA SER A 58 -6.76 3.42 -27.10
C SER A 58 -6.27 4.26 -28.30
N ASP A 59 -6.59 3.83 -29.54
CA ASP A 59 -6.24 4.46 -30.84
C ASP A 59 -6.35 6.01 -30.91
N GLY A 60 -7.16 6.65 -30.06
CA GLY A 60 -7.24 8.11 -29.94
C GLY A 60 -5.98 8.80 -29.39
N TYR A 61 -5.01 8.04 -28.84
CA TYR A 61 -3.84 8.58 -28.14
C TYR A 61 -2.49 8.15 -28.75
N PRO A 62 -2.20 8.47 -30.03
CA PRO A 62 -0.99 8.01 -30.73
C PRO A 62 0.33 8.57 -30.15
N GLU A 63 0.28 9.60 -29.31
CA GLU A 63 1.43 10.17 -28.60
C GLU A 63 1.41 9.87 -27.09
N GLY A 64 0.48 9.03 -26.60
CA GLY A 64 0.22 8.85 -25.17
C GLY A 64 -0.40 10.09 -24.50
N ILE A 65 -0.83 9.94 -23.24
CA ILE A 65 -1.45 11.03 -22.46
C ILE A 65 -0.39 11.67 -21.54
N PRO A 66 -0.21 13.00 -21.52
CA PRO A 66 0.78 13.66 -20.67
C PRO A 66 0.47 13.54 -19.18
N ILE A 67 1.49 13.33 -18.36
CA ILE A 67 1.44 13.39 -16.90
C ILE A 67 2.07 14.73 -16.47
N ARG A 68 1.29 15.62 -15.86
CA ARG A 68 1.67 16.99 -15.49
C ARG A 68 1.82 17.16 -13.97
N PRO A 69 2.64 18.08 -13.46
CA PRO A 69 2.60 18.44 -12.03
C PRO A 69 1.20 18.92 -11.61
N GLU A 70 0.72 18.53 -10.43
CA GLU A 70 -0.58 19.00 -9.92
C GLU A 70 -0.56 20.52 -9.62
N SER A 71 0.61 21.13 -9.45
CA SER A 71 0.78 22.58 -9.41
C SER A 71 0.28 23.30 -10.68
N ASP A 72 0.21 22.59 -11.80
CA ASP A 72 -0.22 23.12 -13.09
C ASP A 72 -1.74 23.01 -13.29
N LEU A 73 -2.51 22.41 -12.37
CA LEU A 73 -3.93 22.03 -12.59
C LEU A 73 -4.77 23.17 -13.18
N GLU A 74 -4.74 24.36 -12.57
CA GLU A 74 -5.48 25.54 -13.04
C GLU A 74 -4.99 26.05 -14.40
N THR A 75 -3.72 25.83 -14.73
CA THR A 75 -3.15 26.11 -16.06
C THR A 75 -3.61 25.07 -17.08
N VAL A 76 -3.58 23.77 -16.76
CA VAL A 76 -4.05 22.70 -17.65
C VAL A 76 -5.55 22.87 -17.95
N VAL A 77 -6.38 23.19 -16.95
CA VAL A 77 -7.81 23.46 -17.15
C VAL A 77 -8.06 24.60 -18.16
N ALA A 78 -7.22 25.64 -18.13
CA ALA A 78 -7.34 26.81 -19.00
C ALA A 78 -6.63 26.67 -20.37
N GLU A 79 -5.57 25.89 -20.47
CA GLU A 79 -4.84 25.62 -21.73
C GLU A 79 -5.53 24.55 -22.58
N GLU A 80 -6.16 23.55 -21.93
CA GLU A 80 -6.77 22.39 -22.58
C GLU A 80 -8.30 22.42 -22.59
N ASP A 81 -8.97 23.56 -22.32
CA ASP A 81 -10.45 23.69 -22.31
C ASP A 81 -11.15 22.52 -21.58
N VAL A 82 -10.80 22.28 -20.31
CA VAL A 82 -11.23 21.08 -19.55
C VAL A 82 -12.64 21.23 -18.99
N ASP A 83 -13.55 20.31 -19.32
CA ASP A 83 -14.93 20.27 -18.82
C ASP A 83 -15.02 19.69 -17.40
N THR A 84 -14.20 18.68 -17.06
CA THR A 84 -14.29 17.98 -15.76
C THR A 84 -12.91 17.55 -15.26
N VAL A 85 -12.63 17.82 -13.98
CA VAL A 85 -11.53 17.20 -13.23
C VAL A 85 -12.08 15.98 -12.48
N VAL A 86 -11.53 14.81 -12.77
CA VAL A 86 -11.84 13.54 -12.10
C VAL A 86 -10.80 13.29 -11.01
N PHE A 87 -11.24 12.97 -9.81
CA PHE A 87 -10.38 12.77 -8.64
C PHE A 87 -10.24 11.28 -8.30
N SER A 88 -8.98 10.85 -8.24
CA SER A 88 -8.50 9.47 -8.19
C SER A 88 -7.31 9.35 -7.22
N TYR A 89 -7.43 9.98 -6.04
CA TYR A 89 -6.46 9.90 -4.93
C TYR A 89 -7.05 9.20 -3.71
N SER A 90 -6.21 8.47 -2.99
CA SER A 90 -6.50 7.80 -1.72
C SER A 90 -5.69 8.31 -0.54
N ASP A 91 -6.04 7.84 0.66
CA ASP A 91 -5.50 8.17 1.99
C ASP A 91 -5.40 9.67 2.30
N VAL A 92 -6.20 10.48 1.59
CA VAL A 92 -6.36 11.93 1.76
C VAL A 92 -7.67 12.31 2.48
N SER A 93 -7.62 13.36 3.29
CA SER A 93 -8.76 13.73 4.16
C SER A 93 -9.95 14.25 3.35
N HIS A 94 -11.16 14.10 3.88
CA HIS A 94 -12.37 14.69 3.27
C HIS A 94 -12.26 16.22 3.08
N GLU A 95 -11.45 16.91 3.89
CA GLU A 95 -11.15 18.32 3.68
C GLU A 95 -10.24 18.54 2.47
N TYR A 96 -9.19 17.73 2.28
CA TYR A 96 -8.30 17.79 1.12
C TYR A 96 -9.05 17.57 -0.20
N VAL A 97 -9.93 16.57 -0.26
CA VAL A 97 -10.79 16.33 -1.44
C VAL A 97 -11.60 17.59 -1.78
N MET A 98 -12.15 18.28 -0.77
CA MET A 98 -12.93 19.51 -0.98
C MET A 98 -12.09 20.74 -1.31
N HIS A 99 -10.82 20.80 -0.90
CA HIS A 99 -9.88 21.83 -1.37
C HIS A 99 -9.54 21.63 -2.85
N GLN A 100 -9.29 20.38 -3.29
CA GLN A 100 -9.05 20.07 -4.70
C GLN A 100 -10.30 20.31 -5.57
N ALA A 101 -11.49 19.97 -5.07
CA ALA A 101 -12.76 20.36 -5.70
C ALA A 101 -12.90 21.88 -5.84
N SER A 102 -12.47 22.64 -4.83
CA SER A 102 -12.51 24.10 -4.85
C SER A 102 -11.54 24.69 -5.90
N ARG A 103 -10.39 24.05 -6.16
CA ARG A 103 -9.47 24.46 -7.26
C ARG A 103 -10.09 24.22 -8.63
N ALA A 104 -10.61 23.03 -8.89
CA ALA A 104 -11.26 22.68 -10.16
C ALA A 104 -12.43 23.64 -10.49
N LEU A 105 -13.33 23.86 -9.51
CA LEU A 105 -14.47 24.77 -9.64
C LEU A 105 -14.06 26.24 -9.80
N ALA A 106 -12.93 26.66 -9.21
CA ALA A 106 -12.40 28.02 -9.38
C ALA A 106 -11.73 28.23 -10.75
N ALA A 107 -11.13 27.19 -11.33
CA ALA A 107 -10.62 27.19 -12.70
C ALA A 107 -11.75 27.13 -13.75
N GLY A 108 -12.91 26.58 -13.39
CA GLY A 108 -14.14 26.59 -14.19
C GLY A 108 -14.62 25.21 -14.67
N ALA A 109 -13.93 24.14 -14.29
CA ALA A 109 -14.32 22.76 -14.60
C ALA A 109 -15.25 22.18 -13.52
N ASP A 110 -16.08 21.20 -13.90
CA ASP A 110 -16.78 20.35 -12.94
C ASP A 110 -15.78 19.48 -12.16
N PHE A 111 -16.14 19.05 -10.95
CA PHE A 111 -15.36 18.11 -10.15
C PHE A 111 -16.12 16.79 -9.95
N ARG A 112 -15.44 15.66 -10.19
CA ARG A 112 -16.07 14.33 -10.21
C ARG A 112 -15.27 13.30 -9.41
N LEU A 113 -15.95 12.65 -8.47
CA LEU A 113 -15.52 11.36 -7.92
C LEU A 113 -16.14 10.23 -8.74
N LEU A 114 -15.46 9.10 -8.84
CA LEU A 114 -15.98 7.87 -9.43
C LEU A 114 -16.56 6.95 -8.34
N GLY A 115 -17.59 6.19 -8.70
CA GLY A 115 -18.23 5.20 -7.82
C GLY A 115 -17.85 3.77 -8.22
N PRO A 116 -17.94 2.80 -7.30
CA PRO A 116 -17.50 1.42 -7.54
C PRO A 116 -18.13 0.83 -8.81
N ASP A 117 -19.46 0.91 -8.97
CA ASP A 117 -20.27 0.45 -10.12
C ASP A 117 -19.79 0.91 -11.52
N ARG A 118 -18.83 1.83 -11.59
CA ARG A 118 -18.25 2.37 -12.83
C ARG A 118 -16.83 1.88 -13.10
N MET A 119 -16.09 1.46 -12.08
CA MET A 119 -14.65 1.18 -12.13
C MET A 119 -14.33 -0.30 -11.82
N THR A 120 -15.10 -0.93 -10.91
CA THR A 120 -14.91 -2.34 -10.54
C THR A 120 -15.07 -3.26 -11.75
N LEU A 121 -14.18 -4.23 -11.88
CA LEU A 121 -14.28 -5.30 -12.86
C LEU A 121 -14.93 -6.53 -12.21
N ASP A 122 -15.87 -7.16 -12.91
CA ASP A 122 -16.45 -8.45 -12.52
C ASP A 122 -15.45 -9.58 -12.82
N ALA A 123 -15.23 -10.49 -11.87
CA ALA A 123 -14.38 -11.67 -12.03
C ALA A 123 -15.21 -12.93 -12.34
N ASP A 124 -14.64 -13.89 -13.09
CA ASP A 124 -15.25 -15.22 -13.29
C ASP A 124 -14.94 -16.20 -12.13
N VAL A 125 -14.07 -15.81 -11.17
CA VAL A 125 -13.72 -16.58 -9.97
C VAL A 125 -13.93 -15.73 -8.70
N PRO A 126 -14.20 -16.33 -7.53
CA PRO A 126 -14.55 -15.56 -6.34
C PRO A 126 -13.40 -14.66 -5.82
N VAL A 127 -13.76 -13.51 -5.26
CA VAL A 127 -12.82 -12.50 -4.76
C VAL A 127 -13.00 -12.23 -3.26
N VAL A 128 -11.95 -12.47 -2.48
CA VAL A 128 -11.83 -12.04 -1.08
C VAL A 128 -11.02 -10.75 -1.03
N ALA A 129 -11.65 -9.62 -0.71
CA ALA A 129 -11.00 -8.31 -0.66
C ALA A 129 -10.63 -7.89 0.76
N VAL A 130 -9.40 -7.40 0.92
CA VAL A 130 -8.81 -6.95 2.18
C VAL A 130 -8.33 -5.50 2.03
N ASP A 131 -9.24 -4.58 2.33
CA ASP A 131 -9.05 -3.14 2.21
C ASP A 131 -9.04 -2.48 3.61
N ALA A 132 -8.99 -1.14 3.67
CA ALA A 132 -8.97 -0.43 4.95
C ALA A 132 -9.62 0.95 4.86
N VAL A 133 -9.82 1.54 6.04
CA VAL A 133 -10.21 2.94 6.19
C VAL A 133 -9.02 3.91 6.09
N ARG A 134 -7.81 3.42 6.35
CA ARG A 134 -6.54 4.16 6.39
C ARG A 134 -5.35 3.28 5.98
N THR A 135 -4.32 3.89 5.41
CA THR A 135 -3.02 3.22 5.23
C THR A 135 -2.47 2.75 6.58
N GLY A 136 -1.74 1.62 6.60
CA GLY A 136 -1.10 1.09 7.81
C GLY A 136 -2.03 0.44 8.85
N CYS A 137 -3.32 0.21 8.56
CA CYS A 137 -4.20 -0.57 9.46
C CYS A 137 -3.80 -2.05 9.59
N GLY A 138 -2.94 -2.56 8.69
CA GLY A 138 -2.40 -3.93 8.72
C GLY A 138 -3.02 -4.88 7.67
N LYS A 139 -3.25 -4.39 6.45
CA LYS A 139 -3.92 -5.14 5.38
C LYS A 139 -3.13 -6.38 4.96
N SER A 140 -1.86 -6.22 4.60
CA SER A 140 -1.03 -7.30 4.08
C SER A 140 -0.82 -8.46 5.07
N GLN A 141 -0.84 -8.26 6.39
CA GLN A 141 -0.86 -9.39 7.36
C GLN A 141 -2.21 -10.15 7.40
N THR A 142 -3.31 -9.48 7.08
CA THR A 142 -4.66 -10.06 7.01
C THR A 142 -4.86 -10.79 5.68
N ALA A 143 -4.45 -10.17 4.57
CA ALA A 143 -4.47 -10.78 3.25
C ALA A 143 -3.55 -12.01 3.15
N ARG A 144 -2.30 -11.94 3.65
CA ARG A 144 -1.43 -13.12 3.78
C ARG A 144 -2.11 -14.26 4.52
N LYS A 145 -2.89 -13.94 5.56
CA LYS A 145 -3.57 -14.94 6.38
C LYS A 145 -4.77 -15.55 5.64
N PHE A 146 -5.59 -14.75 4.95
CA PHE A 146 -6.63 -15.28 4.06
C PHE A 146 -6.03 -16.18 2.96
N ALA A 147 -5.00 -15.72 2.26
CA ALA A 147 -4.33 -16.52 1.22
C ALA A 147 -3.78 -17.85 1.78
N SER A 148 -3.14 -17.81 2.96
CA SER A 148 -2.65 -19.04 3.62
C SER A 148 -3.79 -19.99 4.01
N LEU A 149 -4.91 -19.47 4.55
CA LEU A 149 -6.07 -20.27 4.97
C LEU A 149 -6.89 -20.83 3.79
N LEU A 150 -6.79 -20.24 2.60
CA LEU A 150 -7.38 -20.74 1.36
C LEU A 150 -6.50 -21.83 0.71
N ASP A 151 -5.17 -21.64 0.71
CA ASP A 151 -4.20 -22.68 0.28
C ASP A 151 -4.20 -23.90 1.21
N ASP A 152 -4.30 -23.71 2.53
CA ASP A 152 -4.48 -24.78 3.53
C ASP A 152 -5.78 -25.61 3.31
N ARG A 153 -6.79 -25.04 2.62
CA ARG A 153 -8.01 -25.75 2.18
C ARG A 153 -7.84 -26.49 0.85
N GLY A 154 -6.78 -26.20 0.10
CA GLY A 154 -6.46 -26.79 -1.20
C GLY A 154 -7.02 -26.04 -2.40
N ALA A 155 -7.41 -24.77 -2.25
CA ALA A 155 -7.78 -23.90 -3.36
C ALA A 155 -6.54 -23.22 -3.96
N THR A 156 -6.47 -23.09 -5.29
CA THR A 156 -5.37 -22.40 -5.96
C THR A 156 -5.53 -20.88 -5.77
N VAL A 157 -4.72 -20.28 -4.90
CA VAL A 157 -4.82 -18.85 -4.58
C VAL A 157 -3.93 -18.01 -5.48
N VAL A 158 -4.49 -16.93 -6.03
CA VAL A 158 -3.70 -15.81 -6.57
C VAL A 158 -3.97 -14.55 -5.75
N VAL A 159 -2.90 -13.90 -5.32
CA VAL A 159 -2.95 -12.57 -4.71
C VAL A 159 -2.85 -11.52 -5.80
N VAL A 160 -3.68 -10.49 -5.75
CA VAL A 160 -3.54 -9.30 -6.59
C VAL A 160 -3.30 -8.08 -5.71
N ARG A 161 -2.27 -7.30 -6.03
CA ARG A 161 -1.93 -6.04 -5.37
C ARG A 161 -2.28 -4.86 -6.26
N GLU A 162 -2.63 -3.73 -5.64
CA GLU A 162 -2.76 -2.41 -6.26
C GLU A 162 -1.38 -1.90 -6.77
N PRO A 163 -1.27 -1.02 -7.80
CA PRO A 163 0.00 -0.86 -8.48
C PRO A 163 0.90 0.18 -7.83
N MET A 164 2.20 -0.01 -7.97
CA MET A 164 3.25 0.97 -7.68
C MET A 164 3.92 1.39 -9.00
N PRO A 165 3.29 2.29 -9.78
CA PRO A 165 3.66 2.52 -11.18
C PRO A 165 4.84 3.50 -11.32
N TYR A 166 5.97 3.18 -10.67
CA TYR A 166 7.17 4.01 -10.67
C TYR A 166 8.03 3.80 -11.93
N GLY A 167 8.06 2.58 -12.48
CA GLY A 167 8.93 2.18 -13.60
C GLY A 167 8.39 2.48 -15.00
N ASP A 168 8.74 1.62 -15.96
CA ASP A 168 8.18 1.64 -17.32
C ASP A 168 6.75 1.07 -17.29
N LEU A 169 5.77 1.95 -17.44
CA LEU A 169 4.34 1.61 -17.43
C LEU A 169 3.96 0.54 -18.47
N ALA A 170 4.63 0.50 -19.63
CA ALA A 170 4.35 -0.48 -20.68
C ALA A 170 4.93 -1.85 -20.36
N ALA A 171 6.08 -1.91 -19.67
CA ALA A 171 6.62 -3.15 -19.10
C ALA A 171 5.79 -3.62 -17.90
N GLN A 172 5.39 -2.70 -17.01
CA GLN A 172 4.51 -2.93 -15.86
C GLN A 172 3.03 -3.12 -16.25
N ARG A 173 2.69 -3.52 -17.49
CA ARG A 173 1.28 -3.73 -17.89
C ARG A 173 0.61 -4.83 -17.07
N VAL A 174 1.27 -5.98 -17.00
CA VAL A 174 0.88 -7.18 -16.24
C VAL A 174 2.18 -7.87 -15.81
N GLN A 175 2.44 -7.92 -14.51
CA GLN A 175 3.56 -8.62 -13.89
C GLN A 175 3.02 -9.79 -13.05
N ARG A 176 3.80 -10.87 -12.95
CA ARG A 176 3.43 -12.09 -12.22
C ARG A 176 4.65 -12.62 -11.48
N PHE A 177 4.60 -12.59 -10.16
CA PHE A 177 5.68 -13.02 -9.27
C PHE A 177 5.27 -14.32 -8.58
N ALA A 178 6.04 -15.40 -8.75
CA ALA A 178 5.85 -16.67 -8.02
C ALA A 178 7.14 -17.14 -7.32
N SER A 179 8.22 -16.38 -7.45
CA SER A 179 9.53 -16.60 -6.86
C SER A 179 10.22 -15.26 -6.59
N LEU A 180 11.26 -15.27 -5.76
CA LEU A 180 12.03 -14.05 -5.49
C LEU A 180 12.82 -13.61 -6.72
N ASP A 181 13.30 -14.57 -7.53
CA ASP A 181 13.92 -14.35 -8.84
C ASP A 181 13.03 -13.53 -9.80
N ASP A 182 11.70 -13.61 -9.68
CA ASP A 182 10.77 -12.81 -10.49
C ASP A 182 10.77 -11.31 -10.08
N LEU A 183 11.09 -10.98 -8.82
CA LEU A 183 11.23 -9.59 -8.36
C LEU A 183 12.46 -8.94 -9.01
N ASP A 184 13.55 -9.68 -9.09
CA ASP A 184 14.79 -9.25 -9.76
C ASP A 184 14.60 -9.17 -11.28
N ALA A 185 13.92 -10.15 -11.89
CA ALA A 185 13.64 -10.19 -13.32
C ALA A 185 12.64 -9.12 -13.82
N HIS A 186 11.97 -8.43 -12.89
CA HIS A 186 11.03 -7.34 -13.17
C HIS A 186 11.53 -5.97 -12.67
N ASP A 187 12.79 -5.87 -12.23
CA ASP A 187 13.39 -4.65 -11.65
C ASP A 187 12.53 -4.05 -10.50
N ALA A 188 11.89 -4.92 -9.70
CA ALA A 188 10.92 -4.51 -8.68
C ALA A 188 11.57 -3.63 -7.59
N THR A 189 10.95 -2.48 -7.35
CA THR A 189 11.36 -1.48 -6.35
C THR A 189 11.27 -2.03 -4.93
N ILE A 190 11.84 -1.32 -3.95
CA ILE A 190 11.87 -1.80 -2.57
C ILE A 190 10.47 -1.72 -1.93
N GLU A 191 9.65 -0.72 -2.26
CA GLU A 191 8.23 -0.67 -1.85
C GLU A 191 7.42 -1.85 -2.44
N GLU A 192 7.67 -2.20 -3.71
CA GLU A 192 7.09 -3.41 -4.31
C GLU A 192 7.52 -4.70 -3.58
N ARG A 193 8.80 -4.82 -3.22
CA ARG A 193 9.33 -5.97 -2.46
C ARG A 193 8.72 -6.05 -1.05
N GLU A 194 8.52 -4.92 -0.38
CA GLU A 194 7.89 -4.85 0.94
C GLU A 194 6.50 -5.49 0.95
N GLU A 195 5.72 -5.26 -0.10
CA GLU A 195 4.35 -5.78 -0.21
C GLU A 195 4.27 -7.15 -0.92
N TYR A 196 5.20 -7.49 -1.83
CA TYR A 196 5.16 -8.76 -2.58
C TYR A 196 5.93 -9.91 -1.92
N GLU A 197 7.14 -9.68 -1.37
CA GLU A 197 8.00 -10.76 -0.83
C GLU A 197 7.28 -11.61 0.22
N SER A 198 6.50 -10.95 1.08
CA SER A 198 5.86 -11.58 2.23
C SER A 198 4.75 -12.58 1.85
N HIS A 199 4.23 -12.49 0.63
CA HIS A 199 3.33 -13.47 0.00
C HIS A 199 4.12 -14.58 -0.72
N ILE A 200 5.12 -14.18 -1.53
CA ILE A 200 5.99 -15.10 -2.30
C ILE A 200 6.73 -16.08 -1.38
N GLU A 201 7.20 -15.63 -0.22
CA GLU A 201 7.82 -16.48 0.82
C GLU A 201 6.90 -17.58 1.38
N ARG A 202 5.58 -17.43 1.22
CA ARG A 202 4.57 -18.42 1.61
C ARG A 202 4.13 -19.31 0.44
N GLY A 203 4.64 -19.08 -0.77
CA GLY A 203 4.28 -19.81 -1.99
C GLY A 203 3.15 -19.18 -2.81
N HIS A 204 2.60 -18.04 -2.37
CA HIS A 204 1.49 -17.38 -3.05
C HIS A 204 1.97 -16.67 -4.32
N VAL A 205 1.24 -16.86 -5.44
CA VAL A 205 1.49 -16.10 -6.67
C VAL A 205 0.89 -14.71 -6.53
N VAL A 206 1.70 -13.69 -6.80
CA VAL A 206 1.29 -12.28 -6.78
C VAL A 206 1.21 -11.75 -8.20
N TYR A 207 0.13 -11.05 -8.55
CA TYR A 207 0.04 -10.21 -9.74
C TYR A 207 -0.07 -8.73 -9.36
N ALA A 208 0.55 -7.89 -10.19
CA ALA A 208 0.46 -6.42 -10.14
C ALA A 208 0.69 -5.82 -11.54
N GLY A 209 0.59 -4.49 -11.65
CA GLY A 209 0.79 -3.76 -12.91
C GLY A 209 -0.39 -2.81 -13.21
N VAL A 210 -0.36 -2.10 -14.34
CA VAL A 210 -1.27 -0.95 -14.56
C VAL A 210 -2.58 -1.24 -15.31
N ASP A 211 -2.73 -2.40 -15.96
CA ASP A 211 -3.92 -2.73 -16.78
C ASP A 211 -4.75 -3.83 -16.13
N TYR A 212 -5.53 -3.48 -15.10
CA TYR A 212 -6.21 -4.45 -14.23
C TYR A 212 -7.19 -5.41 -14.92
N ALA A 213 -7.75 -5.05 -16.07
CA ALA A 213 -8.50 -6.01 -16.90
C ALA A 213 -7.60 -7.12 -17.46
N ALA A 214 -6.41 -6.76 -17.96
CA ALA A 214 -5.43 -7.71 -18.47
C ALA A 214 -4.69 -8.47 -17.33
N ILE A 215 -4.69 -7.94 -16.11
CA ILE A 215 -4.27 -8.69 -14.90
C ILE A 215 -5.34 -9.72 -14.54
N LEU A 216 -6.61 -9.32 -14.48
CA LEU A 216 -7.73 -10.20 -14.13
C LEU A 216 -7.83 -11.39 -15.08
N ASP A 217 -7.76 -11.15 -16.40
CA ASP A 217 -7.65 -12.14 -17.48
C ASP A 217 -6.58 -13.24 -17.23
N ARG A 218 -5.54 -12.93 -16.44
CA ARG A 218 -4.46 -13.85 -16.10
C ARG A 218 -4.63 -14.47 -14.73
N ALA A 219 -4.96 -13.68 -13.71
CA ALA A 219 -5.18 -14.16 -12.35
C ALA A 219 -6.31 -15.20 -12.31
N GLN A 220 -7.47 -14.90 -12.90
CA GLN A 220 -8.61 -15.82 -12.91
C GLN A 220 -8.42 -17.05 -13.83
N ALA A 221 -7.36 -17.07 -14.64
CA ALA A 221 -6.98 -18.22 -15.46
C ALA A 221 -5.98 -19.16 -14.77
N GLU A 222 -5.46 -18.76 -13.59
CA GLU A 222 -4.56 -19.54 -12.74
C GLU A 222 -5.18 -19.87 -11.37
N ALA A 223 -6.11 -19.05 -10.87
CA ALA A 223 -6.73 -19.18 -9.54
C ALA A 223 -8.05 -19.98 -9.54
N ASP A 224 -8.32 -20.66 -8.42
CA ASP A 224 -9.68 -21.01 -8.00
C ASP A 224 -10.33 -19.86 -7.20
N VAL A 225 -9.53 -19.01 -6.55
CA VAL A 225 -9.96 -17.85 -5.74
C VAL A 225 -8.92 -16.73 -5.76
N ILE A 226 -9.36 -15.48 -5.90
CA ILE A 226 -8.49 -14.30 -5.84
C ILE A 226 -8.54 -13.68 -4.44
N VAL A 227 -7.37 -13.38 -3.88
CA VAL A 227 -7.23 -12.49 -2.72
C VAL A 227 -6.82 -11.11 -3.25
N TRP A 228 -7.75 -10.15 -3.19
CA TRP A 228 -7.42 -8.75 -3.40
C TRP A 228 -6.84 -8.19 -2.09
N ASP A 229 -5.56 -7.83 -2.13
CA ASP A 229 -4.86 -7.14 -1.05
C ASP A 229 -4.66 -5.70 -1.53
N GLY A 230 -5.39 -4.74 -0.96
CA GLY A 230 -5.43 -3.36 -1.47
C GLY A 230 -4.17 -2.55 -1.17
N GLY A 231 -3.93 -1.48 -1.91
CA GLY A 231 -3.02 -0.40 -1.51
C GLY A 231 -3.73 0.56 -0.54
N ASN A 232 -2.99 1.54 -0.02
CA ASN A 232 -3.48 2.68 0.76
C ASN A 232 -4.75 2.41 1.63
N ASN A 233 -5.87 3.00 1.24
CA ASN A 233 -7.23 2.75 1.73
C ASN A 233 -8.26 2.73 0.58
N GLU A 234 -7.83 2.25 -0.59
CA GLU A 234 -8.55 2.32 -1.87
C GLU A 234 -9.77 1.42 -1.97
N LEU A 235 -10.69 1.75 -2.88
CA LEU A 235 -11.80 0.85 -3.22
C LEU A 235 -11.27 -0.30 -4.08
N PRO A 236 -11.64 -1.57 -3.82
CA PRO A 236 -11.14 -2.71 -4.57
C PRO A 236 -11.46 -2.60 -6.06
N PHE A 237 -10.49 -2.91 -6.93
CA PHE A 237 -10.65 -2.81 -8.39
C PHE A 237 -11.44 -3.99 -9.00
N TYR A 238 -11.64 -5.06 -8.22
CA TYR A 238 -12.48 -6.21 -8.57
C TYR A 238 -13.68 -6.26 -7.63
N ALA A 239 -14.84 -6.67 -8.15
CA ALA A 239 -16.05 -6.83 -7.33
C ALA A 239 -15.84 -7.93 -6.27
N PRO A 240 -15.99 -7.66 -4.96
CA PRO A 240 -15.73 -8.64 -3.91
C PRO A 240 -16.96 -9.51 -3.60
N ASP A 241 -16.73 -10.81 -3.40
CA ASP A 241 -17.70 -11.75 -2.82
C ASP A 241 -17.66 -11.74 -1.28
N VAL A 242 -16.52 -11.36 -0.72
CA VAL A 242 -16.29 -11.17 0.73
C VAL A 242 -15.38 -9.95 0.91
N HIS A 243 -15.91 -8.87 1.48
CA HIS A 243 -15.18 -7.62 1.69
C HIS A 243 -14.87 -7.37 3.18
N VAL A 244 -13.57 -7.40 3.51
CA VAL A 244 -13.04 -7.20 4.87
C VAL A 244 -12.26 -5.90 4.94
N VAL A 245 -12.76 -4.93 5.70
CA VAL A 245 -12.16 -3.60 5.83
C VAL A 245 -11.52 -3.42 7.20
N LEU A 246 -10.24 -3.08 7.24
CA LEU A 246 -9.52 -2.87 8.49
C LEU A 246 -9.71 -1.45 9.04
N ALA A 247 -9.84 -1.36 10.37
CA ALA A 247 -9.82 -0.13 11.15
C ALA A 247 -8.70 -0.16 12.22
N ASP A 248 -8.19 1.01 12.59
CA ASP A 248 -7.05 1.17 13.49
C ASP A 248 -7.41 2.11 14.67
N PRO A 249 -7.60 1.58 15.89
CA PRO A 249 -8.02 2.36 17.06
C PRO A 249 -7.00 3.40 17.49
N HIS A 250 -5.71 3.30 17.10
CA HIS A 250 -4.72 4.35 17.37
C HIS A 250 -5.03 5.67 16.63
N ARG A 251 -5.98 5.66 15.69
CA ARG A 251 -6.40 6.81 14.89
C ARG A 251 -7.93 7.01 14.89
N ALA A 252 -8.62 6.63 15.97
CA ALA A 252 -10.08 6.63 16.03
C ALA A 252 -10.76 7.91 15.50
N GLY A 253 -11.84 7.71 14.74
CA GLY A 253 -12.51 8.72 13.94
C GLY A 253 -11.96 8.86 12.51
N ASP A 254 -10.80 8.28 12.19
CA ASP A 254 -10.25 8.30 10.82
C ASP A 254 -11.15 7.58 9.82
N GLU A 255 -11.85 6.56 10.29
CA GLU A 255 -12.87 5.79 9.59
C GLU A 255 -14.08 6.62 9.11
N ARG A 256 -14.15 7.91 9.47
CA ARG A 256 -15.15 8.90 9.03
C ARG A 256 -14.52 10.22 8.51
N ARG A 257 -13.21 10.21 8.22
CA ARG A 257 -12.43 11.41 7.84
C ARG A 257 -11.56 11.24 6.59
N TYR A 258 -11.43 10.02 6.06
CA TYR A 258 -10.50 9.68 4.99
C TYR A 258 -11.20 9.08 3.75
N HIS A 259 -10.77 9.54 2.57
CA HIS A 259 -11.23 9.06 1.28
C HIS A 259 -10.24 8.04 0.67
N PRO A 260 -10.71 7.02 -0.05
CA PRO A 260 -12.09 6.51 -0.05
C PRO A 260 -12.42 5.61 1.17
N GLY A 261 -11.58 5.59 2.20
CA GLY A 261 -11.75 4.76 3.41
C GLY A 261 -13.13 4.75 4.09
N GLU A 262 -13.87 5.86 4.17
CA GLU A 262 -15.26 5.83 4.68
C GLU A 262 -16.22 5.11 3.70
N ALA A 263 -15.97 5.17 2.39
CA ALA A 263 -16.74 4.40 1.42
C ALA A 263 -16.45 2.89 1.55
N ASN A 264 -15.19 2.49 1.77
CA ASN A 264 -14.86 1.10 2.14
C ASN A 264 -15.62 0.64 3.39
N LEU A 265 -15.57 1.43 4.48
CA LEU A 265 -16.34 1.13 5.70
C LEU A 265 -17.84 0.88 5.42
N ARG A 266 -18.42 1.65 4.51
CA ARG A 266 -19.84 1.57 4.11
C ARG A 266 -20.16 0.44 3.12
N LEU A 267 -19.15 -0.19 2.55
CA LEU A 267 -19.25 -1.31 1.61
C LEU A 267 -18.76 -2.65 2.20
N ALA A 268 -18.28 -2.65 3.44
CA ALA A 268 -17.73 -3.83 4.11
C ALA A 268 -18.81 -4.83 4.54
N ASP A 269 -18.55 -6.13 4.36
CA ASP A 269 -19.26 -7.21 5.07
C ASP A 269 -18.72 -7.37 6.50
N TYR A 270 -17.41 -7.16 6.67
CA TYR A 270 -16.69 -7.31 7.93
C TYR A 270 -15.80 -6.11 8.19
N VAL A 271 -15.80 -5.62 9.43
CA VAL A 271 -14.84 -4.59 9.88
C VAL A 271 -13.90 -5.17 10.93
N LEU A 272 -12.62 -5.25 10.60
CA LEU A 272 -11.58 -5.82 11.46
C LEU A 272 -10.86 -4.69 12.22
N ILE A 273 -11.19 -4.55 13.50
CA ILE A 273 -10.50 -3.65 14.42
C ILE A 273 -9.20 -4.35 14.86
N ASN A 274 -8.06 -3.83 14.41
CA ASN A 274 -6.74 -4.42 14.59
C ASN A 274 -5.90 -3.67 15.65
N LYS A 275 -4.71 -4.16 15.99
CA LYS A 275 -3.72 -3.53 16.90
C LYS A 275 -4.23 -3.27 18.32
N GLU A 276 -5.32 -3.90 18.73
CA GLU A 276 -5.95 -3.65 20.03
C GLU A 276 -5.04 -3.95 21.23
N ASN A 277 -4.04 -4.82 21.06
CA ASN A 277 -3.03 -5.17 22.06
C ASN A 277 -2.17 -3.98 22.54
N THR A 278 -2.13 -2.89 21.78
CA THR A 278 -1.40 -1.67 22.13
C THR A 278 -2.30 -0.43 22.24
N ALA A 279 -3.59 -0.56 21.92
CA ALA A 279 -4.51 0.57 21.82
C ALA A 279 -5.27 0.84 23.13
N ASP A 280 -5.70 2.08 23.33
CA ASP A 280 -6.52 2.45 24.48
C ASP A 280 -7.96 1.94 24.31
N ALA A 281 -8.50 1.34 25.36
CA ALA A 281 -9.85 0.75 25.33
C ALA A 281 -10.97 1.80 25.14
N ALA A 282 -10.67 3.09 25.21
CA ALA A 282 -11.59 4.16 24.83
C ALA A 282 -11.73 4.28 23.31
N ASP A 283 -10.61 4.22 22.59
CA ASP A 283 -10.57 4.47 21.16
C ASP A 283 -11.06 3.27 20.35
N ILE A 284 -10.85 2.04 20.86
CA ILE A 284 -11.52 0.82 20.37
C ILE A 284 -13.04 1.01 20.36
N ARG A 285 -13.64 1.52 21.46
CA ARG A 285 -15.08 1.78 21.51
C ARG A 285 -15.52 2.89 20.57
N THR A 286 -14.72 3.95 20.42
CA THR A 286 -15.00 5.03 19.46
C THR A 286 -15.07 4.48 18.04
N VAL A 287 -14.14 3.61 17.63
CA VAL A 287 -14.19 2.91 16.35
C VAL A 287 -15.42 2.00 16.26
N GLU A 288 -15.69 1.15 17.25
CA GLU A 288 -16.90 0.31 17.27
C GLU A 288 -18.21 1.11 17.11
N GLU A 289 -18.33 2.26 17.78
CA GLU A 289 -19.50 3.13 17.72
C GLU A 289 -19.63 3.80 16.34
N ASN A 290 -18.52 4.28 15.76
CA ASN A 290 -18.47 4.86 14.42
C ASN A 290 -18.78 3.84 13.32
N VAL A 291 -18.28 2.61 13.44
CA VAL A 291 -18.59 1.51 12.52
C VAL A 291 -20.09 1.23 12.52
N ARG A 292 -20.70 1.03 13.70
CA ARG A 292 -22.14 0.76 13.84
C ARG A 292 -23.04 1.90 13.36
N GLU A 293 -22.55 3.14 13.34
CA GLU A 293 -23.29 4.29 12.77
C GLU A 293 -23.13 4.38 11.23
N ALA A 294 -21.94 4.06 10.70
CA ALA A 294 -21.65 4.15 9.27
C ALA A 294 -22.19 2.95 8.48
N ASN A 295 -22.06 1.74 9.03
CA ASN A 295 -22.46 0.47 8.44
C ASN A 295 -23.03 -0.45 9.56
N PRO A 296 -24.35 -0.48 9.76
CA PRO A 296 -24.98 -1.26 10.83
C PRO A 296 -25.11 -2.76 10.51
N ASP A 297 -24.87 -3.16 9.26
CA ASP A 297 -25.02 -4.54 8.77
C ASP A 297 -23.68 -5.31 8.78
N ALA A 298 -22.54 -4.60 8.76
CA ALA A 298 -21.20 -5.19 8.86
C ALA A 298 -20.94 -5.87 10.21
N GLU A 299 -20.26 -7.02 10.18
CA GLU A 299 -19.84 -7.74 11.38
C GLU A 299 -18.48 -7.23 11.89
N ILE A 300 -18.44 -6.79 13.15
CA ILE A 300 -17.20 -6.32 13.79
C ILE A 300 -16.38 -7.51 14.30
N LEU A 301 -15.11 -7.53 13.92
CA LEU A 301 -14.08 -8.48 14.31
C LEU A 301 -12.99 -7.78 15.13
N HIS A 302 -12.40 -8.48 16.09
CA HIS A 302 -11.41 -7.91 17.02
C HIS A 302 -10.10 -8.70 16.95
N ALA A 303 -8.97 -8.02 16.71
CA ALA A 303 -7.66 -8.64 16.57
C ALA A 303 -6.50 -7.81 17.13
N ASP A 304 -5.44 -8.54 17.47
CA ASP A 304 -4.14 -8.03 17.86
C ASP A 304 -3.14 -8.14 16.70
N SER A 305 -2.26 -7.14 16.59
CA SER A 305 -1.14 -7.12 15.65
C SER A 305 0.14 -7.51 16.41
N VAL A 306 0.57 -8.76 16.28
CA VAL A 306 1.59 -9.34 17.17
C VAL A 306 2.99 -9.29 16.55
N VAL A 307 3.88 -8.55 17.19
CA VAL A 307 5.32 -8.50 16.87
C VAL A 307 5.98 -9.87 17.12
N THR A 308 6.65 -10.42 16.11
CA THR A 308 7.41 -11.68 16.17
C THR A 308 8.82 -11.51 15.58
N ALA A 309 9.81 -12.23 16.15
CA ALA A 309 11.20 -12.26 15.70
C ALA A 309 11.92 -13.47 16.32
N ASP A 310 13.14 -13.79 15.88
CA ASP A 310 14.00 -14.77 16.58
C ASP A 310 14.56 -14.18 17.88
N GLU A 311 13.90 -14.53 18.99
CA GLU A 311 14.34 -14.17 20.34
C GLU A 311 15.77 -14.63 20.63
N SER A 312 16.20 -15.80 20.12
CA SER A 312 17.53 -16.35 20.40
C SER A 312 18.65 -15.58 19.69
N ALA A 313 18.34 -14.94 18.57
CA ALA A 313 19.26 -14.07 17.85
C ALA A 313 19.36 -12.65 18.45
N ILE A 314 18.39 -12.22 19.27
CA ILE A 314 18.32 -10.88 19.90
C ILE A 314 18.77 -10.88 21.36
N ARG A 315 18.37 -11.89 22.15
CA ARG A 315 18.47 -11.85 23.62
C ARG A 315 19.92 -11.74 24.11
N GLY A 316 20.20 -10.69 24.89
CA GLY A 316 21.48 -10.45 25.55
C GLY A 316 22.58 -9.88 24.65
N LYS A 317 22.22 -9.34 23.49
CA LYS A 317 23.11 -8.69 22.52
C LYS A 317 22.93 -7.17 22.44
N ARG A 318 23.97 -6.44 22.02
CA ARG A 318 23.84 -5.05 21.53
C ARG A 318 23.11 -5.06 20.19
N ALA A 319 21.92 -4.49 20.12
CA ALA A 319 21.12 -4.45 18.90
C ALA A 319 21.18 -3.06 18.26
N LEU A 320 21.64 -2.97 17.01
CA LEU A 320 21.31 -1.83 16.15
C LEU A 320 19.91 -2.08 15.58
N VAL A 321 19.04 -1.09 15.68
CA VAL A 321 17.67 -1.19 15.19
C VAL A 321 17.55 -0.40 13.88
N VAL A 322 17.15 -1.09 12.81
CA VAL A 322 16.72 -0.46 11.55
C VAL A 322 15.20 -0.48 11.53
N GLU A 323 14.55 0.62 11.16
CA GLU A 323 13.08 0.74 11.09
C GLU A 323 12.66 1.28 9.73
N ASP A 324 11.39 1.06 9.36
CA ASP A 324 10.76 1.66 8.20
C ASP A 324 10.94 3.21 8.13
N GLY A 325 11.60 3.70 7.08
CA GLY A 325 11.94 5.11 6.92
C GLY A 325 10.71 6.02 6.77
N PRO A 326 9.75 5.72 5.86
CA PRO A 326 8.46 6.40 5.77
C PRO A 326 7.73 6.56 7.12
N THR A 327 7.62 5.50 7.94
CA THR A 327 7.04 5.57 9.29
C THR A 327 7.77 6.56 10.21
N LEU A 328 9.11 6.57 10.18
CA LEU A 328 9.91 7.45 11.03
C LEU A 328 9.92 8.91 10.55
N THR A 329 9.98 9.14 9.24
CA THR A 329 10.21 10.48 8.64
C THR A 329 8.90 11.22 8.36
N HIS A 330 8.11 10.75 7.40
CA HIS A 330 6.84 11.35 7.01
C HIS A 330 5.70 10.99 7.97
N GLY A 331 5.74 9.79 8.57
CA GLY A 331 4.84 9.37 9.65
C GLY A 331 5.13 10.00 11.01
N GLY A 332 6.34 10.57 11.20
CA GLY A 332 6.73 11.28 12.42
C GLY A 332 6.85 10.42 13.68
N ALA A 333 6.96 9.09 13.54
CA ALA A 333 7.19 8.20 14.67
C ALA A 333 8.66 8.27 15.15
N SER A 334 8.90 8.15 16.45
CA SER A 334 10.27 8.05 17.01
C SER A 334 10.83 6.63 17.07
N HIS A 335 10.00 5.62 16.77
CA HIS A 335 10.37 4.20 16.75
C HIS A 335 9.28 3.36 16.07
N GLY A 336 9.62 2.14 15.65
CA GLY A 336 8.73 1.22 14.95
C GLY A 336 8.72 -0.19 15.55
N ALA A 337 8.70 -1.20 14.67
CA ALA A 337 8.59 -2.60 15.04
C ALA A 337 9.89 -3.18 15.62
N GLY A 338 11.03 -2.76 15.07
CA GLY A 338 12.37 -3.20 15.43
C GLY A 338 12.70 -2.93 16.89
N LEU A 339 12.45 -1.72 17.37
CA LEU A 339 12.75 -1.31 18.74
C LEU A 339 11.83 -1.99 19.75
N LEU A 340 10.56 -2.18 19.39
CA LEU A 340 9.61 -2.95 20.20
C LEU A 340 10.03 -4.42 20.31
N ALA A 341 10.49 -5.03 19.21
CA ALA A 341 11.03 -6.40 19.24
C ALA A 341 12.32 -6.50 20.05
N ALA A 342 13.30 -5.61 19.82
CA ALA A 342 14.59 -5.61 20.53
C ALA A 342 14.39 -5.49 22.05
N ARG A 343 13.50 -4.60 22.49
CA ARG A 343 13.12 -4.44 23.91
C ARG A 343 12.34 -5.66 24.44
N LYS A 344 11.36 -6.18 23.69
CA LYS A 344 10.53 -7.34 24.06
C LYS A 344 11.36 -8.62 24.27
N TYR A 345 12.32 -8.88 23.40
CA TYR A 345 13.15 -10.08 23.40
C TYR A 345 14.45 -9.94 24.22
N GLY A 346 14.68 -8.74 24.79
CA GLY A 346 15.72 -8.51 25.78
C GLY A 346 17.12 -8.39 25.19
N ALA A 347 17.29 -7.54 24.17
CA ALA A 347 18.61 -6.99 23.82
C ALA A 347 19.29 -6.42 25.09
N SER A 348 20.61 -6.58 25.21
CA SER A 348 21.37 -6.06 26.36
C SER A 348 21.58 -4.56 26.30
N ASP A 349 21.58 -4.00 25.09
CA ASP A 349 21.76 -2.59 24.79
C ASP A 349 21.11 -2.27 23.44
N ILE A 350 20.76 -1.01 23.20
CA ILE A 350 20.35 -0.51 21.89
C ILE A 350 21.44 0.42 21.39
N VAL A 351 22.02 0.11 20.23
CA VAL A 351 23.13 0.89 19.66
C VAL A 351 22.59 2.17 19.06
N ASP A 352 23.11 3.29 19.55
CA ASP A 352 22.90 4.63 19.00
C ASP A 352 23.50 4.73 17.57
N PRO A 353 22.69 4.99 16.53
CA PRO A 353 23.16 5.08 15.16
C PRO A 353 23.80 6.43 14.79
N GLU A 354 23.46 7.53 15.47
CA GLU A 354 23.83 8.90 15.04
C GLU A 354 25.36 9.07 14.92
N PRO A 355 26.20 8.63 15.88
CA PRO A 355 27.66 8.81 15.80
C PRO A 355 28.35 7.92 14.74
N ALA A 356 27.62 7.01 14.11
CA ALA A 356 28.12 6.05 13.12
C ALA A 356 27.60 6.31 11.69
N ALA A 357 26.56 7.15 11.57
CA ALA A 357 25.90 7.47 10.31
C ALA A 357 26.83 8.17 9.31
N VAL A 358 26.63 7.89 8.02
CA VAL A 358 27.37 8.50 6.91
C VAL A 358 26.44 8.92 5.79
N GLY A 359 26.87 9.90 4.99
CA GLY A 359 26.31 10.17 3.67
C GLY A 359 24.85 10.60 3.73
N SER A 360 23.95 9.83 3.12
CA SER A 360 22.50 10.04 3.15
C SER A 360 21.92 9.97 4.56
N LEU A 361 22.38 9.04 5.39
CA LEU A 361 21.85 8.82 6.73
C LEU A 361 22.29 9.92 7.71
N GLU A 362 23.54 10.41 7.58
CA GLU A 362 24.04 11.59 8.30
C GLU A 362 23.11 12.80 8.10
N ARG A 363 22.72 13.08 6.84
CA ARG A 363 21.78 14.18 6.50
C ARG A 363 20.36 13.95 7.02
N VAL A 364 19.94 12.70 7.23
CA VAL A 364 18.62 12.38 7.78
C VAL A 364 18.58 12.64 9.28
N PHE A 365 19.65 12.32 10.02
CA PHE A 365 19.76 12.74 11.43
C PHE A 365 19.86 14.28 11.56
N GLU A 366 20.60 14.97 10.67
CA GLU A 366 20.61 16.45 10.62
C GLU A 366 19.24 17.10 10.33
N GLN A 367 18.31 16.36 9.69
CA GLN A 367 16.98 16.86 9.30
C GLN A 367 15.87 16.50 10.30
N TYR A 368 16.04 15.43 11.08
CA TYR A 368 14.99 14.85 11.93
C TYR A 368 15.49 14.64 13.37
N ASP A 369 15.53 15.74 14.15
CA ASP A 369 15.91 15.83 15.58
C ASP A 369 15.24 14.79 16.53
N HIS A 370 14.22 14.05 16.07
CA HIS A 370 13.47 13.06 16.85
C HIS A 370 13.97 11.61 16.70
N LEU A 371 15.03 11.37 15.92
CA LEU A 371 15.62 10.06 15.67
C LEU A 371 16.88 9.84 16.53
N ASP A 372 16.70 9.37 17.77
CA ASP A 372 17.77 9.21 18.76
C ASP A 372 18.13 7.75 19.12
N THR A 373 17.38 6.78 18.59
CA THR A 373 17.44 5.36 19.03
C THR A 373 17.35 4.36 17.86
N VAL A 374 17.08 4.81 16.64
CA VAL A 374 16.72 3.96 15.48
C VAL A 374 17.29 4.50 14.17
N LEU A 375 17.72 3.60 13.28
CA LEU A 375 18.26 3.93 11.98
C LEU A 375 17.15 3.81 10.90
N PRO A 376 16.79 4.89 10.19
CA PRO A 376 15.71 4.84 9.21
C PRO A 376 16.12 4.14 7.90
N ALA A 377 15.23 3.30 7.38
CA ALA A 377 15.34 2.63 6.10
C ALA A 377 14.92 3.56 4.95
N MET A 378 15.88 4.22 4.31
CA MET A 378 15.62 5.27 3.32
C MET A 378 15.72 4.74 1.89
N GLY A 379 14.56 4.61 1.22
CA GLY A 379 14.33 4.00 -0.12
C GLY A 379 15.54 4.05 -1.06
N TYR A 380 16.08 2.88 -1.38
CA TYR A 380 17.51 2.71 -1.56
C TYR A 380 17.94 2.59 -3.03
N SER A 381 18.42 3.71 -3.59
CA SER A 381 19.43 3.65 -4.65
C SER A 381 20.70 2.93 -4.19
N GLU A 382 21.55 2.45 -5.11
CA GLU A 382 22.81 1.74 -4.79
C GLU A 382 23.66 2.48 -3.74
N GLY A 383 23.75 3.82 -3.84
CA GLY A 383 24.53 4.63 -2.89
C GLY A 383 23.92 4.72 -1.48
N GLN A 384 22.62 4.51 -1.33
CA GLN A 384 21.95 4.45 -0.03
C GLN A 384 22.07 3.06 0.61
N VAL A 385 22.20 2.00 -0.20
CA VAL A 385 22.62 0.68 0.28
C VAL A 385 24.04 0.77 0.84
N ASP A 386 24.99 1.32 0.07
CA ASP A 386 26.38 1.56 0.50
C ASP A 386 26.45 2.36 1.83
N ASP A 387 25.72 3.48 1.92
CA ASP A 387 25.65 4.32 3.14
C ASP A 387 25.09 3.55 4.35
N LEU A 388 24.05 2.72 4.14
CA LEU A 388 23.47 1.90 5.21
C LEU A 388 24.45 0.84 5.69
N GLU A 389 25.05 0.08 4.79
CA GLU A 389 26.03 -0.93 5.15
C GLU A 389 27.21 -0.31 5.90
N ALA A 390 27.73 0.82 5.42
CA ALA A 390 28.81 1.56 6.07
C ALA A 390 28.41 2.03 7.47
N THR A 391 27.19 2.55 7.64
CA THR A 391 26.64 2.93 8.95
C THR A 391 26.54 1.74 9.91
N ILE A 392 26.02 0.60 9.45
CA ILE A 392 25.92 -0.63 10.26
C ILE A 392 27.32 -1.13 10.67
N ARG A 393 28.28 -1.14 9.74
CA ARG A 393 29.68 -1.53 10.01
C ARG A 393 30.38 -0.58 10.98
N ASN A 394 30.11 0.72 10.90
CA ASN A 394 30.65 1.74 11.82
C ASN A 394 30.10 1.61 13.25
N ALA A 395 28.84 1.20 13.39
CA ALA A 395 28.14 1.08 14.66
C ALA A 395 28.56 -0.14 15.52
N ASP A 396 29.25 -1.13 14.93
CA ASP A 396 29.71 -2.37 15.59
C ASP A 396 28.62 -3.07 16.45
N PRO A 397 27.42 -3.39 15.94
CA PRO A 397 26.41 -4.12 16.71
C PRO A 397 26.71 -5.62 16.78
N ASP A 398 26.09 -6.33 17.74
CA ASP A 398 26.16 -7.80 17.81
C ASP A 398 25.02 -8.47 16.98
N VAL A 399 24.03 -7.67 16.57
CA VAL A 399 22.85 -8.03 15.76
C VAL A 399 22.21 -6.76 15.19
N VAL A 400 21.70 -6.83 13.96
CA VAL A 400 20.76 -5.85 13.41
C VAL A 400 19.35 -6.39 13.61
N VAL A 401 18.44 -5.59 14.17
CA VAL A 401 17.01 -5.91 14.27
C VAL A 401 16.27 -5.02 13.28
N SER A 402 15.75 -5.61 12.20
CA SER A 402 15.04 -4.84 11.17
C SER A 402 13.54 -4.87 11.38
N GLY A 403 12.94 -3.70 11.53
CA GLY A 403 11.51 -3.44 11.46
C GLY A 403 10.97 -3.20 10.05
N THR A 404 11.82 -3.29 9.01
CA THR A 404 11.40 -3.17 7.60
C THR A 404 10.41 -4.26 7.20
N PRO A 405 9.40 -3.96 6.36
CA PRO A 405 8.51 -5.00 5.84
C PRO A 405 9.23 -6.04 4.95
N HIS A 406 10.21 -5.63 4.13
CA HIS A 406 11.01 -6.48 3.25
C HIS A 406 12.14 -7.20 4.01
N ASP A 407 12.76 -8.21 3.39
CA ASP A 407 13.93 -8.90 3.95
C ASP A 407 15.23 -8.11 3.72
N LEU A 408 15.48 -7.12 4.59
CA LEU A 408 16.67 -6.26 4.51
C LEU A 408 17.98 -7.05 4.35
N ALA A 409 18.06 -8.27 4.91
CA ALA A 409 19.16 -9.20 4.80
C ALA A 409 19.51 -9.66 3.36
N ARG A 410 18.67 -9.34 2.36
CA ARG A 410 18.91 -9.59 0.92
C ARG A 410 19.50 -8.38 0.20
N LEU A 411 19.37 -7.18 0.78
CA LEU A 411 19.81 -5.92 0.18
C LEU A 411 21.17 -5.45 0.71
N ILE A 412 21.60 -5.88 1.90
CA ILE A 412 22.86 -5.47 2.55
C ILE A 412 23.82 -6.65 2.80
N ASP A 413 25.12 -6.45 2.53
CA ASP A 413 26.21 -7.37 2.87
C ASP A 413 26.88 -6.96 4.20
N VAL A 414 26.48 -7.56 5.32
CA VAL A 414 27.02 -7.24 6.65
C VAL A 414 27.41 -8.51 7.43
N ASP A 415 28.57 -8.47 8.10
CA ASP A 415 29.11 -9.59 8.91
C ASP A 415 28.22 -9.98 10.13
N VAL A 416 27.21 -9.18 10.44
CA VAL A 416 26.36 -9.29 11.64
C VAL A 416 24.99 -9.90 11.30
N PRO A 417 24.39 -10.74 12.16
CA PRO A 417 23.07 -11.31 11.88
C PRO A 417 22.00 -10.22 11.78
N VAL A 418 21.25 -10.22 10.68
CA VAL A 418 20.06 -9.38 10.49
C VAL A 418 18.82 -10.19 10.89
N VAL A 419 18.04 -9.69 11.84
CA VAL A 419 16.82 -10.33 12.36
C VAL A 419 15.61 -9.50 11.96
N ARG A 420 14.91 -9.93 10.91
CA ARG A 420 13.66 -9.33 10.46
C ARG A 420 12.54 -9.55 11.46
N VAL A 421 11.84 -8.49 11.81
CA VAL A 421 10.64 -8.49 12.65
C VAL A 421 9.41 -8.63 11.75
N ARG A 422 8.43 -9.44 12.18
CA ARG A 422 7.18 -9.66 11.44
C ARG A 422 5.97 -9.35 12.31
N TYR A 423 4.96 -8.71 11.72
CA TYR A 423 3.62 -8.61 12.28
C TYR A 423 2.75 -9.75 11.75
N GLU A 424 2.11 -10.47 12.67
CA GLU A 424 1.11 -11.51 12.37
C GLU A 424 -0.20 -11.22 13.11
N LEU A 425 -1.32 -11.46 12.44
CA LEU A 425 -2.66 -11.16 12.93
C LEU A 425 -3.17 -12.26 13.89
N ALA A 426 -3.54 -11.90 15.11
CA ALA A 426 -4.14 -12.79 16.09
C ALA A 426 -5.57 -12.33 16.46
N GLU A 427 -6.58 -13.06 16.01
CA GLU A 427 -7.99 -12.77 16.31
C GLU A 427 -8.35 -13.15 17.75
N LYS A 428 -9.31 -12.44 18.36
CA LYS A 428 -9.71 -12.63 19.76
C LYS A 428 -10.99 -13.42 19.97
N THR A 429 -11.99 -13.15 19.14
CA THR A 429 -13.39 -13.54 19.35
C THR A 429 -13.93 -14.43 18.25
N ARG A 430 -13.56 -14.14 17.01
CA ARG A 430 -13.93 -14.88 15.80
C ARG A 430 -12.77 -14.85 14.81
N THR A 431 -12.48 -15.97 14.17
CA THR A 431 -11.33 -16.09 13.26
C THR A 431 -11.69 -15.74 11.83
N LEU A 432 -10.66 -15.48 11.00
CA LEU A 432 -10.84 -15.40 9.54
C LEU A 432 -11.28 -16.75 8.94
N ASP A 433 -10.89 -17.84 9.61
CA ASP A 433 -11.27 -19.22 9.28
C ASP A 433 -12.80 -19.42 9.33
N GLU A 434 -13.46 -18.87 10.37
CA GLU A 434 -14.93 -18.87 10.53
C GLU A 434 -15.67 -17.94 9.55
N ILE A 435 -14.94 -17.11 8.79
CA ILE A 435 -15.49 -16.30 7.68
C ILE A 435 -15.47 -17.12 6.40
N LEU A 436 -14.34 -17.77 6.10
CA LEU A 436 -14.22 -18.69 4.97
C LEU A 436 -15.23 -19.84 5.07
N ASP A 437 -15.37 -20.46 6.24
CA ASP A 437 -16.37 -21.52 6.49
C ASP A 437 -17.82 -21.05 6.31
N ARG A 438 -18.11 -19.76 6.52
CA ARG A 438 -19.45 -19.18 6.28
C ARG A 438 -19.73 -18.97 4.80
N HIS A 439 -18.70 -18.60 4.04
CA HIS A 439 -18.79 -18.24 2.63
C HIS A 439 -18.34 -19.35 1.68
N ALA A 440 -18.08 -20.58 2.18
CA ALA A 440 -17.57 -21.70 1.39
C ALA A 440 -18.39 -22.01 0.12
N GLU A 441 -19.73 -21.90 0.16
CA GLU A 441 -20.59 -22.08 -1.03
C GLU A 441 -20.38 -20.97 -2.09
N THR A 442 -20.08 -19.74 -1.67
CA THR A 442 -19.73 -18.62 -2.56
C THR A 442 -18.30 -18.74 -3.09
N LEU A 443 -17.36 -19.14 -2.22
CA LEU A 443 -15.92 -19.20 -2.51
C LEU A 443 -15.47 -20.52 -3.17
N GLY A 444 -16.37 -21.50 -3.33
CA GLY A 444 -16.09 -22.79 -4.01
C GLY A 444 -15.27 -23.79 -3.18
N LEU A 445 -15.32 -23.69 -1.85
CA LEU A 445 -14.47 -24.44 -0.89
C LEU A 445 -15.10 -25.76 -0.38
#